data_AF-A0A5E4YLM6-F1
#
_entry.id   AF-A0A5E4YLM6-F1
#
_cell.length_a   1.000
_cell.length_b   1.000
_cell.length_c   1.000
_cell.angle_alpha   90.00
_cell.angle_beta   90.00
_cell.angle_gamma   90.00
#
_symmetry.space_group_name_H-M   'P 1'
#
loop_
_entity.id
_entity.type
_entity.pdbx_description
1 polymer ?
#
loop_
_entity_poly.entity_id
_entity_poly.type
_entity_poly.pdbx_seq_one_letter_code
_entity_poly.pdbx_strand_id
1 'polypeptide(L)'
;MSQDSLIIPTTGTLSGLSLVQDLNAALANLASCASGATDPSSLPGGVQPFSLWLDSSVVPPVLRQRNAGNTAWDGLSVTAATKPEHAISMGQADVAYAPYSSASGKNRLLNGAMYLDQENAGATVTFTAGAPIRYCLDQWYASCTGANITGSRVSAASGDYKFTGAAGNTGTLFGQRIESTSVADLAGEVVSGQIKASSSSVTSMTWNAYSANAPDNFSAKALIASGTLAIDSTATVYPFSFNAGSNAANGIAVEFVTGPLLAGQTLTYGSAQFEFGTSATSFERRNPALELVACERYFQYVVAGGYTGPTDSISVYGTATQFRVRPRAAPTITYVSDLPVSSGFIGTAPTVDSISVYGFRAYKQSNATPSQWGCVMSANARL
;
A
#
# COMPACT_ATOMS: atom_id res chain seq x y z
N MET A 1 60.10 -23.82 -28.74
CA MET A 1 60.00 -23.73 -27.28
C MET A 1 59.40 -25.02 -26.77
N SER A 2 60.19 -25.86 -26.11
CA SER A 2 59.58 -26.85 -25.22
C SER A 2 58.80 -26.06 -24.18
N GLN A 3 57.72 -26.68 -23.76
CA GLN A 3 56.65 -26.13 -22.97
C GLN A 3 57.14 -25.87 -21.53
N ASP A 4 58.25 -25.16 -21.32
CA ASP A 4 58.93 -25.08 -20.01
C ASP A 4 59.16 -23.64 -19.53
N SER A 5 58.90 -22.62 -20.35
CA SER A 5 58.99 -21.23 -19.90
C SER A 5 58.36 -20.25 -20.90
N LEU A 6 57.63 -19.24 -20.39
CA LEU A 6 57.12 -18.08 -21.15
C LEU A 6 58.20 -17.00 -21.40
N ILE A 7 59.47 -17.31 -21.14
CA ILE A 7 60.62 -16.42 -21.27
C ILE A 7 61.46 -16.87 -22.46
N ILE A 8 61.73 -15.95 -23.38
CA ILE A 8 62.68 -16.17 -24.48
C ILE A 8 64.09 -16.31 -23.87
N PRO A 9 64.87 -17.35 -24.22
CA PRO A 9 66.23 -17.53 -23.71
C PRO A 9 67.07 -16.26 -23.88
N THR A 10 67.72 -15.80 -22.80
CA THR A 10 68.58 -14.60 -22.81
C THR A 10 70.04 -14.91 -23.14
N THR A 11 70.37 -16.20 -23.30
CA THR A 11 71.71 -16.70 -23.66
C THR A 11 71.60 -17.79 -24.72
N GLY A 12 72.57 -17.82 -25.65
CA GLY A 12 72.62 -18.75 -26.79
C GLY A 12 72.15 -18.16 -28.12
N THR A 13 72.60 -18.74 -29.24
CA THR A 13 72.22 -18.33 -30.61
C THR A 13 70.94 -19.04 -31.03
N LEU A 14 69.80 -18.35 -30.96
CA LEU A 14 68.54 -18.82 -31.54
C LEU A 14 68.53 -18.49 -33.04
N SER A 15 68.12 -19.46 -33.88
CA SER A 15 67.89 -19.18 -35.30
C SER A 15 66.66 -18.26 -35.43
N GLY A 16 66.63 -17.38 -36.43
CA GLY A 16 65.50 -16.48 -36.64
C GLY A 16 64.15 -17.21 -36.76
N LEU A 17 64.14 -18.42 -37.33
CA LEU A 17 62.95 -19.26 -37.41
C LEU A 17 62.53 -19.78 -36.03
N SER A 18 63.47 -20.20 -35.17
CA SER A 18 63.16 -20.63 -33.80
C SER A 18 62.58 -19.49 -32.97
N LEU A 19 63.13 -18.27 -33.11
CA LEU A 19 62.60 -17.10 -32.42
C LEU A 19 61.17 -16.74 -32.89
N VAL A 20 60.88 -16.84 -34.19
CA VAL A 20 59.54 -16.59 -34.73
C VAL A 20 58.54 -17.66 -34.28
N GLN A 21 58.94 -18.94 -34.25
CA GLN A 21 58.11 -20.02 -33.73
C GLN A 21 57.83 -19.86 -32.23
N ASP A 22 58.82 -19.39 -31.49
CA ASP A 22 58.73 -19.14 -30.06
C ASP A 22 57.81 -17.96 -29.77
N LEU A 23 57.96 -16.85 -30.51
CA LEU A 23 57.05 -15.72 -30.44
C LEU A 23 55.62 -16.12 -30.80
N ASN A 24 55.40 -16.87 -31.88
CA ASN A 24 54.07 -17.31 -32.27
C ASN A 24 53.44 -18.24 -31.23
N ALA A 25 54.22 -19.10 -30.57
CA ALA A 25 53.73 -19.94 -29.47
C ALA A 25 53.41 -19.12 -28.21
N ALA A 26 54.23 -18.12 -27.87
CA ALA A 26 53.95 -17.19 -26.78
C ALA A 26 52.70 -16.35 -27.06
N LEU A 27 52.56 -15.85 -28.29
CA LEU A 27 51.35 -15.15 -28.74
C LEU A 27 50.13 -16.08 -28.76
N ALA A 28 50.27 -17.35 -29.12
CA ALA A 28 49.19 -18.33 -29.06
C ALA A 28 48.75 -18.62 -27.62
N ASN A 29 49.69 -18.70 -26.68
CA ASN A 29 49.42 -18.85 -25.24
C ASN A 29 48.80 -17.59 -24.62
N LEU A 30 49.22 -16.41 -25.07
CA LEU A 30 48.60 -15.13 -24.69
C LEU A 30 47.20 -15.00 -25.32
N ALA A 31 47.03 -15.48 -26.56
CA ALA A 31 45.75 -15.53 -27.24
C ALA A 31 44.79 -16.54 -26.60
N SER A 32 45.32 -17.57 -25.92
CA SER A 32 44.55 -18.57 -25.19
C SER A 32 44.39 -18.25 -23.71
N CYS A 33 44.39 -16.98 -23.27
CA CYS A 33 44.04 -16.58 -21.89
C CYS A 33 42.97 -17.52 -21.31
N ALA A 34 43.45 -18.40 -20.44
CA ALA A 34 43.00 -19.78 -20.31
C ALA A 34 41.53 -19.85 -19.94
N SER A 35 40.73 -20.53 -20.74
CA SER A 35 39.43 -21.03 -20.32
C SER A 35 39.44 -22.55 -20.44
N GLY A 36 38.90 -23.25 -19.44
CA GLY A 36 38.93 -24.71 -19.43
C GLY A 36 38.71 -25.28 -18.03
N ALA A 37 38.43 -26.58 -17.98
CA ALA A 37 38.15 -27.28 -16.72
C ALA A 37 39.42 -27.76 -15.99
N THR A 38 40.59 -27.66 -16.63
CA THR A 38 41.87 -28.12 -16.07
C THR A 38 42.71 -26.93 -15.64
N ASP A 39 43.23 -26.99 -14.42
CA ASP A 39 44.09 -25.96 -13.84
C ASP A 39 45.35 -25.76 -14.71
N PRO A 40 45.58 -24.56 -15.28
CA PRO A 40 46.71 -24.32 -16.17
C PRO A 40 48.06 -24.28 -15.46
N SER A 41 48.10 -24.20 -14.13
CA SER A 41 49.35 -24.33 -13.36
C SER A 41 49.94 -25.74 -13.39
N SER A 42 49.14 -26.74 -13.79
CA SER A 42 49.60 -28.12 -14.00
C SER A 42 50.15 -28.37 -15.41
N LEU A 43 50.01 -27.40 -16.31
CA LEU A 43 50.56 -27.49 -17.66
C LEU A 43 52.08 -27.25 -17.63
N PRO A 44 52.84 -27.91 -18.52
CA PRO A 44 54.25 -27.61 -18.65
C PRO A 44 54.45 -26.11 -18.94
N GLY A 45 55.43 -25.50 -18.25
CA GLY A 45 55.74 -24.07 -18.35
C GLY A 45 55.07 -23.20 -17.29
N GLY A 46 54.08 -23.78 -16.58
CA GLY A 46 53.42 -23.18 -15.44
C GLY A 46 52.69 -21.87 -15.74
N VAL A 47 52.20 -21.23 -14.68
CA VAL A 47 51.59 -19.90 -14.72
C VAL A 47 52.40 -18.95 -13.85
N GLN A 48 52.34 -17.66 -14.15
CA GLN A 48 52.98 -16.62 -13.34
C GLN A 48 52.02 -16.09 -12.27
N PRO A 49 52.51 -15.49 -11.17
CA PRO A 49 51.67 -14.70 -10.27
C PRO A 49 50.76 -13.74 -11.04
N PHE A 50 49.54 -13.55 -10.55
CA PHE A 50 48.52 -12.65 -11.12
C PHE A 50 47.97 -13.02 -12.50
N SER A 51 48.36 -14.17 -13.06
CA SER A 51 47.72 -14.70 -14.29
C SER A 51 46.22 -14.92 -14.07
N LEU A 52 45.41 -14.76 -15.13
CA LEU A 52 43.97 -14.96 -15.10
C LEU A 52 43.58 -16.30 -15.76
N TRP A 53 42.55 -16.95 -15.23
CA TRP A 53 41.99 -18.20 -15.76
C TRP A 53 40.46 -18.24 -15.60
N LEU A 54 39.72 -18.49 -16.68
CA LEU A 54 38.29 -18.76 -16.67
C LEU A 54 38.06 -20.26 -16.43
N ASP A 55 37.84 -20.63 -15.18
CA ASP A 55 37.58 -22.00 -14.73
C ASP A 55 36.18 -22.43 -15.17
N SER A 56 36.12 -23.31 -16.16
CA SER A 56 34.86 -23.90 -16.65
C SER A 56 34.53 -25.25 -16.02
N SER A 57 35.30 -25.70 -15.01
CA SER A 57 34.97 -26.91 -14.24
C SER A 57 33.77 -26.69 -13.30
N VAL A 58 33.39 -25.44 -13.06
CA VAL A 58 32.25 -25.03 -12.23
C VAL A 58 31.16 -24.36 -13.07
N VAL A 59 29.91 -24.43 -12.62
CA VAL A 59 28.76 -23.80 -13.29
C VAL A 59 28.05 -22.83 -12.32
N PRO A 60 27.97 -21.53 -12.63
CA PRO A 60 28.53 -20.87 -13.81
C PRO A 60 30.07 -20.82 -13.78
N PRO A 61 30.76 -20.81 -14.93
CA PRO A 61 32.22 -20.65 -15.00
C PRO A 61 32.69 -19.41 -14.23
N VAL A 62 33.83 -19.50 -13.56
CA VAL A 62 34.35 -18.42 -12.70
C VAL A 62 35.72 -17.94 -13.16
N LEU A 63 35.94 -16.63 -13.13
CA LEU A 63 37.26 -16.05 -13.38
C LEU A 63 38.09 -16.08 -12.10
N ARG A 64 39.24 -16.74 -12.16
CA ARG A 64 40.22 -16.87 -11.08
C ARG A 64 41.50 -16.10 -11.41
N GLN A 65 42.22 -15.71 -10.38
CA GLN A 65 43.54 -15.09 -10.48
C GLN A 65 44.57 -15.88 -9.68
N ARG A 66 45.77 -16.08 -10.24
CA ARG A 66 46.88 -16.72 -9.52
C ARG A 66 47.38 -15.79 -8.43
N ASN A 67 47.53 -16.29 -7.20
CA ASN A 67 47.95 -15.47 -6.07
C ASN A 67 49.40 -14.93 -6.24
N ALA A 68 49.76 -13.94 -5.42
CA ALA A 68 51.09 -13.31 -5.47
C ALA A 68 52.24 -14.29 -5.23
N GLY A 69 52.01 -15.33 -4.43
CA GLY A 69 52.99 -16.38 -4.13
C GLY A 69 53.12 -17.47 -5.20
N ASN A 70 52.32 -17.42 -6.27
CA ASN A 70 52.20 -18.46 -7.29
C ASN A 70 51.84 -19.87 -6.78
N THR A 71 51.17 -19.98 -5.63
CA THR A 71 50.89 -21.27 -4.97
C THR A 71 49.43 -21.72 -5.11
N ALA A 72 48.50 -20.80 -5.38
CA ALA A 72 47.07 -21.10 -5.46
C ALA A 72 46.33 -20.18 -6.42
N TRP A 73 45.13 -20.61 -6.83
CA TRP A 73 44.16 -19.79 -7.56
C TRP A 73 43.13 -19.22 -6.61
N ASP A 74 43.13 -17.89 -6.48
CA ASP A 74 42.12 -17.16 -5.74
C ASP A 74 40.97 -16.79 -6.67
N GLY A 75 39.75 -16.72 -6.13
CA GLY A 75 38.65 -16.08 -6.86
C GLY A 75 38.99 -14.60 -7.08
N LEU A 76 38.64 -14.05 -8.25
CA LEU A 76 38.76 -12.61 -8.48
C LEU A 76 37.73 -11.88 -7.61
N SER A 77 38.06 -11.66 -6.34
CA SER A 77 37.24 -10.90 -5.41
C SER A 77 37.59 -9.43 -5.55
N VAL A 78 36.60 -8.59 -5.81
CA VAL A 78 36.74 -7.15 -5.61
C VAL A 78 36.72 -6.94 -4.09
N THR A 79 37.83 -6.51 -3.50
CA THR A 79 37.84 -6.13 -2.09
C THR A 79 36.75 -5.09 -1.85
N ALA A 80 36.00 -5.20 -0.75
CA ALA A 80 34.94 -4.27 -0.41
C ALA A 80 35.44 -2.83 -0.58
N ALA A 81 34.70 -2.04 -1.37
CA ALA A 81 35.09 -0.67 -1.68
C ALA A 81 35.19 0.12 -0.37
N THR A 82 36.39 0.63 -0.07
CA THR A 82 36.62 1.51 1.09
C THR A 82 36.21 2.96 0.78
N LYS A 83 35.87 3.26 -0.48
CA LYS A 83 35.39 4.55 -0.95
C LYS A 83 34.24 4.40 -1.96
N PRO A 84 33.21 5.27 -1.94
CA PRO A 84 32.02 5.17 -2.79
C PRO A 84 32.31 5.19 -4.30
N GLU A 85 33.36 5.87 -4.73
CA GLU A 85 33.73 6.00 -6.15
C GLU A 85 34.27 4.70 -6.80
N HIS A 86 34.50 3.62 -6.04
CA HIS A 86 35.09 2.37 -6.53
C HIS A 86 34.09 1.20 -6.68
N ALA A 87 32.77 1.44 -6.58
CA ALA A 87 31.76 0.41 -6.82
C ALA A 87 31.46 0.26 -8.32
N ILE A 88 31.49 -0.98 -8.86
CA ILE A 88 31.13 -1.29 -10.26
C ILE A 88 29.63 -1.63 -10.38
N SER A 89 29.05 -1.21 -11.51
CA SER A 89 27.64 -1.15 -11.88
C SER A 89 27.00 -2.47 -12.36
N MET A 90 25.91 -2.86 -11.67
CA MET A 90 24.57 -3.20 -12.19
C MET A 90 24.27 -4.49 -12.98
N GLY A 91 25.09 -5.54 -12.90
CA GLY A 91 24.54 -6.91 -12.88
C GLY A 91 23.81 -7.24 -11.57
N GLN A 92 24.08 -6.42 -10.54
CA GLN A 92 23.43 -6.37 -9.23
C GLN A 92 22.38 -5.25 -9.16
N ALA A 93 21.77 -4.89 -10.30
CA ALA A 93 20.55 -4.10 -10.30
C ALA A 93 19.36 -4.96 -9.88
N ASP A 94 19.45 -5.57 -8.70
CA ASP A 94 18.29 -6.06 -7.95
C ASP A 94 18.07 -5.09 -6.78
N VAL A 95 17.38 -4.01 -7.15
CA VAL A 95 16.56 -3.12 -6.31
C VAL A 95 17.13 -2.75 -4.93
N ALA A 96 18.25 -2.02 -4.91
CA ALA A 96 18.61 -1.16 -3.78
C ALA A 96 17.76 0.15 -3.74
N TYR A 97 16.49 0.08 -4.13
CA TYR A 97 15.47 1.08 -3.76
C TYR A 97 14.70 0.56 -2.52
N ALA A 98 15.34 -0.22 -1.64
CA ALA A 98 14.65 -0.97 -0.59
C ALA A 98 14.30 -0.23 0.72
N PRO A 99 14.87 0.94 1.10
CA PRO A 99 14.34 1.68 2.27
C PRO A 99 13.39 2.82 1.90
N TYR A 100 13.25 3.17 0.61
CA TYR A 100 12.34 4.23 0.15
C TYR A 100 11.37 3.81 -0.98
N SER A 101 11.40 2.56 -1.48
CA SER A 101 10.20 1.96 -2.12
C SER A 101 9.22 1.53 -1.04
N SER A 102 8.61 2.53 -0.42
CA SER A 102 7.16 2.47 -0.31
C SER A 102 6.65 2.40 -1.76
N ALA A 103 6.65 1.21 -2.37
CA ALA A 103 5.87 0.97 -3.57
C ALA A 103 4.45 1.37 -3.14
N SER A 104 4.02 2.56 -3.57
CA SER A 104 2.75 3.07 -3.09
C SER A 104 1.66 2.09 -3.53
N GLY A 105 0.76 1.73 -2.61
CA GLY A 105 -0.34 0.80 -2.90
C GLY A 105 -0.13 -0.64 -2.47
N LYS A 106 0.79 -0.94 -1.54
CA LYS A 106 0.79 -2.23 -0.83
C LYS A 106 -0.42 -2.34 0.07
N ASN A 107 -0.68 -1.28 0.85
CA ASN A 107 -1.83 -1.23 1.75
C ASN A 107 -3.13 -1.02 0.97
N ARG A 108 -3.96 -2.06 0.93
CA ARG A 108 -5.29 -2.06 0.32
C ARG A 108 -6.34 -1.38 1.18
N LEU A 109 -6.04 -1.14 2.46
CA LEU A 109 -6.91 -0.34 3.30
C LEU A 109 -6.75 1.14 2.96
N LEU A 110 -7.89 1.81 2.85
CA LEU A 110 -7.98 3.26 2.77
C LEU A 110 -8.00 3.85 4.17
N ASN A 111 -7.34 4.98 4.33
CA ASN A 111 -7.22 5.72 5.57
C ASN A 111 -6.78 4.81 6.72
N GLY A 112 -5.84 3.89 6.46
CA GLY A 112 -5.34 2.95 7.48
C GLY A 112 -4.65 3.64 8.66
N ALA A 113 -4.16 4.86 8.44
CA ALA A 113 -3.64 5.76 9.46
C ALA A 113 -4.72 6.62 10.13
N MET A 114 -6.02 6.39 9.88
CA MET A 114 -7.16 6.95 10.62
C MET A 114 -7.12 8.47 10.85
N TYR A 115 -6.63 9.24 9.86
CA TYR A 115 -6.48 10.70 9.99
C TYR A 115 -7.44 11.50 9.10
N LEU A 116 -8.11 10.87 8.14
CA LEU A 116 -9.16 11.51 7.36
C LEU A 116 -10.54 11.22 7.98
N ASP A 117 -11.31 12.28 8.16
CA ASP A 117 -12.69 12.23 8.64
C ASP A 117 -13.47 13.38 8.01
N GLN A 118 -13.78 13.23 6.73
CA GLN A 118 -14.48 14.24 5.96
C GLN A 118 -15.92 14.41 6.45
N GLU A 119 -16.60 13.33 6.82
CA GLU A 119 -18.03 13.36 7.20
C GLU A 119 -18.28 14.04 8.53
N ASN A 120 -17.53 13.68 9.57
CA ASN A 120 -17.77 14.16 10.92
C ASN A 120 -16.87 15.34 11.31
N ALA A 121 -15.90 15.69 10.45
CA ALA A 121 -14.95 16.78 10.69
C ALA A 121 -14.21 16.67 12.05
N GLY A 122 -13.93 15.44 12.49
CA GLY A 122 -13.29 15.14 13.77
C GLY A 122 -14.24 15.17 14.98
N ALA A 123 -15.54 15.38 14.79
CA ALA A 123 -16.52 15.36 15.86
C ALA A 123 -16.70 13.95 16.44
N THR A 124 -17.11 13.90 17.71
CA THR A 124 -17.46 12.64 18.36
C THR A 124 -18.71 12.03 17.71
N VAL A 125 -18.60 10.77 17.34
CA VAL A 125 -19.65 9.97 16.71
C VAL A 125 -20.29 9.08 17.78
N THR A 126 -21.62 9.04 17.85
CA THR A 126 -22.35 8.07 18.68
C THR A 126 -22.79 6.89 17.82
N PHE A 127 -22.46 5.67 18.26
CA PHE A 127 -22.95 4.44 17.66
C PHE A 127 -24.15 3.96 18.47
N THR A 128 -25.28 3.80 17.79
CA THR A 128 -26.51 3.34 18.44
C THR A 128 -26.50 1.82 18.49
N ALA A 129 -26.74 1.26 19.68
CA ALA A 129 -26.73 -0.19 19.87
C ALA A 129 -27.76 -0.88 18.95
N GLY A 130 -27.31 -1.92 18.24
CA GLY A 130 -28.16 -2.69 17.33
C GLY A 130 -28.56 -1.96 16.03
N ALA A 131 -28.06 -0.74 15.80
CA ALA A 131 -28.25 -0.06 14.52
C ALA A 131 -27.35 -0.67 13.43
N PRO A 132 -27.67 -0.46 12.15
CA PRO A 132 -26.76 -0.76 11.05
C PRO A 132 -25.39 -0.09 11.23
N ILE A 133 -24.38 -0.59 10.54
CA ILE A 133 -23.03 -0.01 10.57
C ILE A 133 -23.06 1.49 10.26
N ARG A 134 -22.24 2.26 10.96
CA ARG A 134 -22.09 3.70 10.75
C ARG A 134 -20.64 4.03 10.42
N TYR A 135 -20.42 4.80 9.37
CA TYR A 135 -19.10 5.32 9.04
C TYR A 135 -18.69 6.42 10.00
N CYS A 136 -17.45 6.36 10.47
CA CYS A 136 -16.94 7.23 11.52
C CYS A 136 -15.59 7.86 11.22
N LEU A 137 -14.88 7.28 10.24
CA LEU A 137 -13.78 7.89 9.51
C LEU A 137 -14.01 7.58 8.04
N ASP A 138 -13.22 8.18 7.16
CA ASP A 138 -13.32 7.86 5.74
C ASP A 138 -12.99 6.37 5.52
N GLN A 139 -13.97 5.64 4.97
CA GLN A 139 -14.00 4.19 4.73
C GLN A 139 -14.07 3.26 5.95
N TRP A 140 -13.92 3.76 7.17
CA TRP A 140 -14.06 2.93 8.36
C TRP A 140 -15.45 3.05 8.96
N TYR A 141 -16.06 1.90 9.23
CA TYR A 141 -17.35 1.80 9.88
C TYR A 141 -17.23 1.08 11.22
N ALA A 142 -18.22 1.33 12.07
CA ALA A 142 -18.37 0.64 13.33
C ALA A 142 -19.83 0.36 13.66
N SER A 143 -20.02 -0.56 14.60
CA SER A 143 -21.30 -0.81 15.27
C SER A 143 -21.05 -1.28 16.69
N CYS A 144 -22.10 -1.29 17.51
CA CYS A 144 -22.05 -1.81 18.87
C CYS A 144 -23.35 -2.54 19.23
N THR A 145 -23.28 -3.31 20.31
CA THR A 145 -24.40 -4.10 20.83
C THR A 145 -24.57 -3.85 22.33
N GLY A 146 -25.80 -3.98 22.84
CA GLY A 146 -26.10 -3.78 24.25
C GLY A 146 -26.33 -2.31 24.63
N ALA A 147 -25.35 -1.43 24.46
CA ALA A 147 -25.46 0.00 24.76
C ALA A 147 -24.68 0.88 23.77
N ASN A 148 -25.07 2.15 23.69
CA ASN A 148 -24.45 3.11 22.77
C ASN A 148 -23.01 3.39 23.21
N ILE A 149 -22.06 3.28 22.28
CA ILE A 149 -20.68 3.74 22.51
C ILE A 149 -20.43 5.03 21.73
N THR A 150 -19.36 5.75 22.07
CA THR A 150 -18.91 6.89 21.29
C THR A 150 -17.53 6.63 20.69
N GLY A 151 -17.26 7.21 19.53
CA GLY A 151 -15.95 7.17 18.89
C GLY A 151 -15.46 8.56 18.53
N SER A 152 -14.17 8.80 18.70
CA SER A 152 -13.54 10.05 18.32
C SER A 152 -12.08 9.82 17.92
N ARG A 153 -11.54 10.70 17.09
CA ARG A 153 -10.09 10.73 16.84
C ARG A 153 -9.36 11.10 18.13
N VAL A 154 -8.22 10.46 18.40
CA VAL A 154 -7.41 10.75 19.60
C VAL A 154 -6.60 12.03 19.42
N SER A 155 -6.02 12.24 18.23
CA SER A 155 -5.49 13.54 17.82
C SER A 155 -5.40 13.64 16.30
N ALA A 156 -5.47 14.87 15.79
CA ALA A 156 -5.36 15.11 14.34
C ALA A 156 -4.00 14.69 13.75
N ALA A 157 -2.94 14.73 14.58
CA ALA A 157 -1.56 14.48 14.18
C ALA A 157 -1.11 13.02 14.33
N SER A 158 -1.70 12.23 15.24
CA SER A 158 -1.28 10.84 15.50
C SER A 158 -1.93 9.82 14.56
N GLY A 159 -3.17 10.08 14.11
CA GLY A 159 -3.88 9.15 13.24
C GLY A 159 -4.43 7.92 13.96
N ASP A 160 -4.98 8.09 15.17
CA ASP A 160 -5.60 7.02 15.93
C ASP A 160 -7.09 7.33 16.20
N TYR A 161 -7.91 6.27 16.25
CA TYR A 161 -9.34 6.33 16.53
C TYR A 161 -9.68 5.59 17.82
N LYS A 162 -10.46 6.22 18.70
CA LYS A 162 -10.78 5.69 20.03
C LYS A 162 -12.27 5.55 20.23
N PHE A 163 -12.69 4.36 20.64
CA PHE A 163 -13.99 4.15 21.27
C PHE A 163 -13.95 4.41 22.77
N THR A 164 -15.03 5.00 23.28
CA THR A 164 -15.36 5.11 24.70
C THR A 164 -16.58 4.26 24.98
N GLY A 165 -16.43 3.31 25.91
CA GLY A 165 -17.46 2.37 26.28
C GLY A 165 -18.60 2.96 27.10
N ALA A 166 -19.68 2.18 27.22
CA ALA A 166 -20.85 2.53 28.00
C ALA A 166 -21.34 1.34 28.84
N ALA A 167 -22.01 1.65 29.95
CA ALA A 167 -22.58 0.63 30.81
C ALA A 167 -23.61 -0.20 30.00
N GLY A 168 -23.46 -1.52 30.01
CA GLY A 168 -24.33 -2.43 29.27
C GLY A 168 -23.91 -2.70 27.82
N ASN A 169 -22.81 -2.12 27.32
CA ASN A 169 -22.27 -2.50 26.01
C ASN A 169 -21.69 -3.92 26.07
N THR A 170 -22.07 -4.77 25.12
CA THR A 170 -21.72 -6.20 25.08
C THR A 170 -20.70 -6.54 24.00
N GLY A 171 -20.49 -5.64 23.03
CA GLY A 171 -19.57 -5.90 21.95
C GLY A 171 -19.41 -4.70 21.02
N THR A 172 -18.24 -4.59 20.40
CA THR A 172 -17.94 -3.56 19.42
C THR A 172 -17.45 -4.20 18.13
N LEU A 173 -17.69 -3.52 17.01
CA LEU A 173 -17.18 -3.89 15.70
C LEU A 173 -16.56 -2.66 15.05
N PHE A 174 -15.40 -2.82 14.43
CA PHE A 174 -14.73 -1.80 13.65
C PHE A 174 -14.15 -2.43 12.39
N GLY A 175 -14.34 -1.84 11.22
CA GLY A 175 -13.87 -2.48 10.00
C GLY A 175 -13.94 -1.61 8.76
N GLN A 176 -13.48 -2.20 7.66
CA GLN A 176 -13.51 -1.61 6.34
C GLN A 176 -13.90 -2.65 5.30
N ARG A 177 -14.56 -2.18 4.24
CA ARG A 177 -14.87 -2.95 3.02
C ARG A 177 -13.95 -2.43 1.93
N ILE A 178 -13.36 -3.35 1.17
CA ILE A 178 -12.41 -3.06 0.10
C ILE A 178 -13.04 -3.50 -1.22
N GLU A 179 -13.02 -2.59 -2.20
CA GLU A 179 -13.59 -2.82 -3.53
C GLU A 179 -12.95 -4.02 -4.25
N SER A 180 -13.75 -4.76 -4.99
CA SER A 180 -13.36 -5.83 -5.91
C SER A 180 -12.14 -5.46 -6.76
N THR A 181 -12.16 -4.28 -7.37
CA THR A 181 -11.09 -3.75 -8.23
C THR A 181 -9.75 -3.56 -7.50
N SER A 182 -9.78 -3.41 -6.18
CA SER A 182 -8.60 -3.19 -5.34
C SER A 182 -8.05 -4.48 -4.74
N VAL A 183 -8.74 -5.62 -4.87
CA VAL A 183 -8.32 -6.92 -4.32
C VAL A 183 -8.44 -8.07 -5.31
N ALA A 184 -8.75 -7.80 -6.57
CA ALA A 184 -8.88 -8.82 -7.62
C ALA A 184 -7.62 -9.68 -7.77
N ASP A 185 -6.45 -9.08 -7.58
CA ASP A 185 -5.13 -9.74 -7.63
C ASP A 185 -4.83 -10.60 -6.39
N LEU A 186 -5.64 -10.50 -5.33
CA LEU A 186 -5.48 -11.29 -4.11
C LEU A 186 -6.29 -12.61 -4.16
N ALA A 187 -7.05 -12.84 -5.23
CA ALA A 187 -7.94 -14.00 -5.34
C ALA A 187 -7.16 -15.33 -5.30
N GLY A 188 -7.44 -16.14 -4.29
CA GLY A 188 -6.76 -17.43 -4.05
C GLY A 188 -5.37 -17.32 -3.41
N GLU A 189 -4.88 -16.10 -3.20
CA GLU A 189 -3.53 -15.85 -2.70
C GLU A 189 -3.47 -15.80 -1.17
N VAL A 190 -2.27 -15.96 -0.62
CA VAL A 190 -2.03 -15.70 0.81
C VAL A 190 -1.82 -14.20 1.02
N VAL A 191 -2.57 -13.66 1.97
CA VAL A 191 -2.58 -12.24 2.32
C VAL A 191 -2.25 -12.06 3.79
N SER A 192 -1.74 -10.88 4.12
CA SER A 192 -1.43 -10.48 5.48
C SER A 192 -2.14 -9.17 5.83
N GLY A 193 -2.53 -9.06 7.09
CA GLY A 193 -3.11 -7.84 7.64
C GLY A 193 -2.51 -7.53 9.00
N GLN A 194 -2.65 -6.28 9.43
CA GLN A 194 -2.25 -5.83 10.75
C GLN A 194 -3.10 -4.67 11.22
N ILE A 195 -3.20 -4.51 12.53
CA ILE A 195 -3.77 -3.33 13.16
C ILE A 195 -3.00 -2.97 14.42
N LYS A 196 -2.73 -1.68 14.64
CA LYS A 196 -2.26 -1.20 15.94
C LYS A 196 -3.48 -1.05 16.85
N ALA A 197 -3.46 -1.70 18.01
CA ALA A 197 -4.56 -1.62 18.96
C ALA A 197 -4.07 -1.48 20.40
N SER A 198 -4.91 -0.91 21.26
CA SER A 198 -4.78 -1.00 22.71
C SER A 198 -6.13 -0.82 23.40
N SER A 199 -6.32 -1.44 24.56
CA SER A 199 -7.53 -1.30 25.35
C SER A 199 -7.23 -1.12 26.83
N SER A 200 -8.07 -0.34 27.52
CA SER A 200 -8.02 -0.27 28.98
C SER A 200 -8.61 -1.53 29.67
N SER A 201 -9.21 -2.47 28.94
CA SER A 201 -9.95 -3.59 29.55
C SER A 201 -10.19 -4.80 28.66
N VAL A 202 -10.35 -4.62 27.34
CA VAL A 202 -10.52 -5.73 26.40
C VAL A 202 -9.17 -6.43 26.26
N THR A 203 -9.15 -7.75 26.46
CA THR A 203 -7.92 -8.57 26.34
C THR A 203 -7.90 -9.44 25.09
N SER A 204 -9.01 -9.52 24.37
CA SER A 204 -9.14 -10.30 23.14
C SER A 204 -9.93 -9.55 22.09
N MET A 205 -9.42 -9.59 20.87
CA MET A 205 -10.05 -9.03 19.68
C MET A 205 -10.08 -10.10 18.60
N THR A 206 -11.24 -10.34 18.04
CA THR A 206 -11.41 -11.27 16.91
C THR A 206 -11.27 -10.48 15.62
N TRP A 207 -10.37 -10.89 14.72
CA TRP A 207 -10.40 -10.41 13.34
C TRP A 207 -11.22 -11.39 12.50
N ASN A 208 -12.03 -10.85 11.60
CA ASN A 208 -12.80 -11.61 10.62
C ASN A 208 -12.52 -11.06 9.24
N ALA A 209 -12.21 -11.94 8.31
CA ALA A 209 -12.12 -11.63 6.89
C ALA A 209 -13.34 -12.23 6.19
N TYR A 210 -14.07 -11.40 5.44
CA TYR A 210 -15.22 -11.82 4.63
C TYR A 210 -15.01 -11.49 3.16
N SER A 211 -15.59 -12.30 2.28
CA SER A 211 -15.79 -11.96 0.87
C SER A 211 -17.19 -11.41 0.64
N ALA A 212 -17.33 -10.50 -0.33
CA ALA A 212 -18.62 -10.10 -0.87
C ALA A 212 -19.23 -11.23 -1.73
N ASN A 213 -20.55 -11.35 -1.71
CA ASN A 213 -21.25 -12.40 -2.46
C ASN A 213 -21.35 -12.13 -3.98
N ALA A 214 -21.19 -10.88 -4.37
CA ALA A 214 -21.05 -10.41 -5.74
C ALA A 214 -20.10 -9.20 -5.74
N PRO A 215 -19.53 -8.79 -6.88
CA PRO A 215 -18.65 -7.64 -6.93
C PRO A 215 -19.23 -6.42 -6.20
N ASP A 216 -18.53 -5.97 -5.15
CA ASP A 216 -18.86 -4.81 -4.33
C ASP A 216 -20.20 -4.89 -3.59
N ASN A 217 -20.79 -6.08 -3.44
CA ASN A 217 -22.05 -6.29 -2.74
C ASN A 217 -21.86 -7.01 -1.39
N PHE A 218 -21.90 -6.23 -0.32
CA PHE A 218 -21.74 -6.69 1.06
C PHE A 218 -23.07 -6.81 1.83
N SER A 219 -24.23 -6.82 1.15
CA SER A 219 -25.53 -7.07 1.81
C SER A 219 -25.60 -8.45 2.46
N ALA A 220 -24.87 -9.42 1.89
CA ALA A 220 -24.54 -10.67 2.53
C ALA A 220 -23.04 -10.95 2.31
N LYS A 221 -22.41 -11.55 3.32
CA LYS A 221 -20.97 -11.76 3.40
C LYS A 221 -20.68 -13.23 3.68
N ALA A 222 -19.65 -13.79 3.04
CA ALA A 222 -19.16 -15.13 3.33
C ALA A 222 -17.85 -15.06 4.11
N LEU A 223 -17.78 -15.73 5.27
CA LEU A 223 -16.56 -15.78 6.08
C LEU A 223 -15.48 -16.53 5.30
N ILE A 224 -14.32 -15.90 5.15
CA ILE A 224 -13.11 -16.50 4.57
C ILE A 224 -12.29 -17.12 5.69
N ALA A 225 -11.94 -16.31 6.68
CA ALA A 225 -11.08 -16.69 7.80
C ALA A 225 -11.36 -15.82 9.02
N SER A 226 -10.97 -16.31 10.19
CA SER A 226 -11.08 -15.62 11.47
C SER A 226 -9.95 -16.04 12.40
N GLY A 227 -9.62 -15.18 13.36
CA GLY A 227 -8.67 -15.49 14.41
C GLY A 227 -8.74 -14.51 15.57
N THR A 228 -8.00 -14.82 16.64
CA THR A 228 -7.98 -14.01 17.87
C THR A 228 -6.62 -13.35 18.07
N LEU A 229 -6.66 -12.07 18.42
CA LEU A 229 -5.52 -11.26 18.81
C LEU A 229 -5.62 -11.01 20.32
N ALA A 230 -4.57 -11.38 21.05
CA ALA A 230 -4.44 -11.03 22.46
C ALA A 230 -3.95 -9.59 22.56
N ILE A 231 -4.80 -8.68 23.04
CA ILE A 231 -4.51 -7.25 23.12
C ILE A 231 -4.40 -6.81 24.58
N ASP A 232 -3.71 -5.69 24.83
CA ASP A 232 -3.59 -5.12 26.19
C ASP A 232 -3.61 -3.58 26.15
N SER A 233 -3.22 -2.95 27.26
CA SER A 233 -3.20 -1.49 27.40
C SER A 233 -2.08 -0.79 26.61
N THR A 234 -1.12 -1.53 26.08
CA THR A 234 -0.01 -1.01 25.31
C THR A 234 -0.35 -1.00 23.83
N ALA A 235 -0.09 0.13 23.16
CA ALA A 235 -0.31 0.24 21.72
C ALA A 235 0.67 -0.66 20.97
N THR A 236 0.17 -1.76 20.44
CA THR A 236 0.97 -2.79 19.75
C THR A 236 0.36 -3.11 18.39
N VAL A 237 1.21 -3.43 17.42
CA VAL A 237 0.79 -3.89 16.08
C VAL A 237 0.56 -5.39 16.14
N TYR A 238 -0.65 -5.83 15.79
CA TYR A 238 -1.06 -7.22 15.80
C TYR A 238 -1.23 -7.73 14.36
N PRO A 239 -0.33 -8.59 13.86
CA PRO A 239 -0.42 -9.16 12.52
C PRO A 239 -1.33 -10.40 12.48
N PHE A 240 -1.85 -10.70 11.30
CA PHE A 240 -2.55 -11.93 10.95
C PHE A 240 -2.36 -12.25 9.47
N SER A 241 -2.55 -13.51 9.08
CA SER A 241 -2.52 -13.94 7.68
C SER A 241 -3.51 -15.06 7.42
N PHE A 242 -3.98 -15.15 6.17
CA PHE A 242 -4.92 -16.16 5.71
C PHE A 242 -4.85 -16.29 4.19
N ASN A 243 -5.45 -17.36 3.63
CA ASN A 243 -5.70 -17.45 2.20
C ASN A 243 -6.99 -16.70 1.87
N ALA A 244 -6.96 -15.73 0.96
CA ALA A 244 -8.09 -14.86 0.66
C ALA A 244 -9.25 -15.59 -0.05
N GLY A 245 -9.00 -16.79 -0.58
CA GLY A 245 -9.97 -17.57 -1.34
C GLY A 245 -10.30 -16.94 -2.70
N SER A 246 -10.95 -17.69 -3.58
CA SER A 246 -11.30 -17.21 -4.93
C SER A 246 -12.30 -16.06 -4.91
N ASN A 247 -13.22 -16.04 -3.93
CA ASN A 247 -14.25 -15.01 -3.82
C ASN A 247 -13.72 -13.64 -3.35
N ALA A 248 -12.44 -13.54 -2.98
CA ALA A 248 -11.80 -12.26 -2.74
C ALA A 248 -11.90 -11.30 -3.94
N ALA A 249 -11.99 -11.83 -5.17
CA ALA A 249 -12.20 -11.03 -6.38
C ALA A 249 -13.49 -10.20 -6.36
N ASN A 250 -14.47 -10.54 -5.53
CA ASN A 250 -15.70 -9.77 -5.37
C ASN A 250 -15.55 -8.57 -4.40
N GLY A 251 -14.44 -8.49 -3.67
CA GLY A 251 -14.24 -7.54 -2.58
C GLY A 251 -14.06 -8.26 -1.23
N ILE A 252 -13.31 -7.63 -0.34
CA ILE A 252 -12.98 -8.16 1.00
C ILE A 252 -13.47 -7.18 2.07
N ALA A 253 -14.03 -7.68 3.16
CA ALA A 253 -14.22 -6.91 4.39
C ALA A 253 -13.32 -7.46 5.49
N VAL A 254 -12.60 -6.56 6.16
CA VAL A 254 -11.81 -6.87 7.36
C VAL A 254 -12.48 -6.20 8.55
N GLU A 255 -12.89 -7.00 9.52
CA GLU A 255 -13.62 -6.55 10.71
C GLU A 255 -12.93 -7.02 11.99
N PHE A 256 -12.81 -6.11 12.94
CA PHE A 256 -12.29 -6.32 14.27
C PHE A 256 -13.45 -6.26 15.25
N VAL A 257 -13.71 -7.37 15.94
CA VAL A 257 -14.83 -7.54 16.86
C VAL A 257 -14.29 -7.78 18.26
N THR A 258 -14.83 -7.07 19.24
CA THR A 258 -14.47 -7.27 20.65
C THR A 258 -15.69 -7.60 21.49
N GLY A 259 -15.42 -8.12 22.68
CA GLY A 259 -16.40 -8.21 23.74
C GLY A 259 -16.76 -6.85 24.37
N PRO A 260 -17.33 -6.87 25.58
CA PRO A 260 -17.81 -5.68 26.28
C PRO A 260 -16.76 -4.58 26.38
N LEU A 261 -17.20 -3.35 26.11
CA LEU A 261 -16.48 -2.11 26.37
C LEU A 261 -17.37 -1.24 27.26
N LEU A 262 -17.20 -1.36 28.57
CA LEU A 262 -18.05 -0.78 29.61
C LEU A 262 -17.75 0.71 29.85
N ALA A 263 -18.56 1.36 30.69
CA ALA A 263 -18.41 2.77 31.03
C ALA A 263 -16.98 3.07 31.55
N GLY A 264 -16.37 4.11 31.00
CA GLY A 264 -15.01 4.55 31.35
C GLY A 264 -13.89 3.73 30.69
N GLN A 265 -14.21 2.64 29.99
CA GLN A 265 -13.23 1.85 29.25
C GLN A 265 -13.01 2.40 27.85
N THR A 266 -11.81 2.19 27.31
CA THR A 266 -11.43 2.66 25.98
C THR A 266 -10.80 1.55 25.15
N LEU A 267 -10.96 1.70 23.83
CA LEU A 267 -10.35 0.85 22.82
C LEU A 267 -9.86 1.76 21.70
N THR A 268 -8.56 1.70 21.39
CA THR A 268 -7.92 2.56 20.40
C THR A 268 -7.40 1.71 19.26
N TYR A 269 -7.57 2.20 18.04
CA TYR A 269 -7.09 1.60 16.80
C TYR A 269 -6.20 2.60 16.04
N GLY A 270 -5.27 2.08 15.25
CA GLY A 270 -4.44 2.86 14.36
C GLY A 270 -3.66 1.98 13.38
N SER A 271 -2.94 2.62 12.46
CA SER A 271 -1.95 1.98 11.56
C SER A 271 -2.40 0.63 10.96
N ALA A 272 -3.62 0.55 10.47
CA ALA A 272 -4.16 -0.68 9.91
C ALA A 272 -3.67 -0.89 8.47
N GLN A 273 -3.21 -2.10 8.15
CA GLN A 273 -2.74 -2.46 6.82
C GLN A 273 -3.23 -3.84 6.39
N PHE A 274 -3.48 -3.99 5.09
CA PHE A 274 -3.81 -5.26 4.45
C PHE A 274 -3.09 -5.33 3.10
N GLU A 275 -2.38 -6.42 2.84
CA GLU A 275 -1.50 -6.55 1.68
C GLU A 275 -1.30 -8.01 1.24
N PHE A 276 -0.71 -8.18 0.06
CA PHE A 276 -0.29 -9.48 -0.44
C PHE A 276 0.92 -10.02 0.34
N GLY A 277 0.93 -11.33 0.62
CA GLY A 277 2.07 -12.03 1.20
C GLY A 277 1.75 -12.73 2.52
N THR A 278 2.72 -13.51 3.00
CA THR A 278 2.55 -14.37 4.19
C THR A 278 2.76 -13.64 5.52
N SER A 279 3.39 -12.46 5.48
CA SER A 279 3.79 -11.69 6.66
C SER A 279 3.41 -10.23 6.48
N ALA A 280 2.95 -9.58 7.55
CA ALA A 280 2.67 -8.15 7.53
C ALA A 280 3.99 -7.36 7.53
N THR A 281 4.10 -6.39 6.64
CA THR A 281 5.24 -5.49 6.53
C THR A 281 5.05 -4.22 7.36
N SER A 282 6.09 -3.41 7.47
CA SER A 282 5.99 -2.10 8.11
C SER A 282 4.85 -1.27 7.50
N PHE A 283 4.15 -0.52 8.34
CA PHE A 283 3.00 0.27 7.93
C PHE A 283 3.33 1.27 6.81
N GLU A 284 2.66 1.15 5.67
CA GLU A 284 2.73 2.07 4.53
C GLU A 284 1.87 3.30 4.81
N ARG A 285 2.52 4.46 4.93
CA ARG A 285 1.84 5.76 4.93
C ARG A 285 1.69 6.25 3.49
N ARG A 286 0.45 6.26 3.00
CA ARG A 286 0.10 6.94 1.75
C ARG A 286 0.26 8.46 1.90
N ASN A 287 0.66 9.13 0.82
CA ASN A 287 0.67 10.60 0.79
C ASN A 287 -0.74 11.14 1.14
N PRO A 288 -0.87 12.12 2.04
CA PRO A 288 -2.17 12.66 2.45
C PRO A 288 -3.09 13.10 1.31
N ALA A 289 -2.54 13.68 0.24
CA ALA A 289 -3.32 14.09 -0.92
C ALA A 289 -3.87 12.90 -1.71
N LEU A 290 -3.08 11.83 -1.87
CA LEU A 290 -3.52 10.62 -2.57
C LEU A 290 -4.57 9.86 -1.77
N GLU A 291 -4.41 9.80 -0.45
CA GLU A 291 -5.41 9.21 0.44
C GLU A 291 -6.74 9.97 0.39
N LEU A 292 -6.68 11.31 0.40
CA LEU A 292 -7.88 12.14 0.27
C LEU A 292 -8.61 11.87 -1.04
N VAL A 293 -7.88 11.83 -2.16
CA VAL A 293 -8.47 11.51 -3.47
C VAL A 293 -9.09 10.09 -3.46
N ALA A 294 -8.42 9.12 -2.85
CA ALA A 294 -8.97 7.77 -2.73
C ALA A 294 -10.24 7.72 -1.86
N CYS A 295 -10.28 8.48 -0.76
CA CYS A 295 -11.45 8.60 0.11
C CYS A 295 -12.61 9.36 -0.56
N GLU A 296 -12.32 10.42 -1.32
CA GLU A 296 -13.31 11.23 -2.05
C GLU A 296 -14.06 10.44 -3.14
N ARG A 297 -13.53 9.29 -3.58
CA ARG A 297 -14.26 8.32 -4.43
C ARG A 297 -15.50 7.75 -3.75
N TYR A 298 -15.56 7.74 -2.42
CA TYR A 298 -16.65 7.13 -1.66
C TYR A 298 -17.47 8.14 -0.87
N PHE A 299 -16.87 9.23 -0.44
CA PHE A 299 -17.58 10.30 0.25
C PHE A 299 -16.93 11.65 0.00
N GLN A 300 -17.74 12.65 -0.37
CA GLN A 300 -17.28 14.03 -0.43
C GLN A 300 -18.44 15.00 -0.17
N TYR A 301 -18.12 16.15 0.42
CA TYR A 301 -19.03 17.30 0.39
C TYR A 301 -18.83 18.08 -0.91
N VAL A 302 -19.95 18.47 -1.50
CA VAL A 302 -20.02 19.26 -2.72
C VAL A 302 -20.87 20.50 -2.47
N VAL A 303 -20.47 21.60 -3.08
CA VAL A 303 -21.28 22.81 -3.09
C VAL A 303 -22.12 22.79 -4.36
N ALA A 304 -23.44 22.91 -4.19
CA ALA A 304 -24.39 22.98 -5.29
C ALA A 304 -25.15 24.31 -5.25
N GLY A 305 -25.61 24.77 -6.41
CA GLY A 305 -26.18 26.10 -6.60
C GLY A 305 -25.14 27.12 -7.09
N GLY A 306 -25.30 28.38 -6.71
CA GLY A 306 -24.50 29.50 -7.21
C GLY A 306 -25.24 30.40 -8.19
N TYR A 307 -26.57 30.33 -8.23
CA TYR A 307 -27.34 31.35 -8.93
C TYR A 307 -27.33 32.63 -8.11
N THR A 308 -26.95 33.74 -8.75
CA THR A 308 -27.04 35.09 -8.21
C THR A 308 -27.66 35.96 -9.28
N GLY A 309 -28.85 36.51 -9.04
CA GLY A 309 -29.51 37.34 -10.04
C GLY A 309 -31.00 37.58 -9.81
N PRO A 310 -31.63 38.28 -10.76
CA PRO A 310 -33.08 38.46 -10.76
C PRO A 310 -33.77 37.15 -11.16
N THR A 311 -34.56 36.59 -10.27
CA THR A 311 -35.44 35.45 -10.53
C THR A 311 -36.91 35.86 -10.68
N ASP A 312 -37.66 35.07 -11.45
CA ASP A 312 -39.12 35.16 -11.44
C ASP A 312 -39.68 34.31 -10.30
N SER A 313 -40.76 34.77 -9.69
CA SER A 313 -41.46 33.99 -8.65
C SER A 313 -41.95 32.67 -9.25
N ILE A 314 -41.82 31.58 -8.50
CA ILE A 314 -42.23 30.21 -8.89
C ILE A 314 -41.35 29.58 -9.98
N SER A 315 -40.42 30.30 -10.59
CA SER A 315 -39.45 29.73 -11.52
C SER A 315 -38.42 28.86 -10.81
N VAL A 316 -37.95 27.83 -11.52
CA VAL A 316 -36.96 26.87 -11.03
C VAL A 316 -35.58 27.22 -11.58
N TYR A 317 -34.62 27.39 -10.68
CA TYR A 317 -33.23 27.69 -11.03
C TYR A 317 -32.34 26.56 -10.56
N GLY A 318 -31.49 26.06 -11.45
CA GLY A 318 -30.63 24.91 -11.21
C GLY A 318 -29.23 25.09 -11.75
N THR A 319 -28.31 24.28 -11.22
CA THR A 319 -26.94 24.17 -11.72
C THR A 319 -26.54 22.70 -11.83
N ALA A 320 -25.64 22.41 -12.75
CA ALA A 320 -24.93 21.13 -12.77
C ALA A 320 -23.71 21.24 -11.85
N THR A 321 -23.59 20.29 -10.92
CA THR A 321 -22.48 20.21 -9.98
C THR A 321 -21.64 18.99 -10.31
N GLN A 322 -20.35 19.21 -10.53
CA GLN A 322 -19.37 18.15 -10.75
C GLN A 322 -18.74 17.71 -9.43
N PHE A 323 -18.38 16.44 -9.34
CA PHE A 323 -17.59 15.94 -8.21
C PHE A 323 -16.12 16.30 -8.36
N ARG A 324 -15.40 16.50 -7.24
CA ARG A 324 -13.96 16.75 -7.23
C ARG A 324 -13.20 15.52 -7.73
N VAL A 325 -13.61 14.37 -7.24
CA VAL A 325 -13.14 13.05 -7.67
C VAL A 325 -14.34 12.25 -8.14
N ARG A 326 -14.18 11.52 -9.25
CA ARG A 326 -15.21 10.63 -9.78
C ARG A 326 -15.54 9.56 -8.70
N PRO A 327 -16.78 9.51 -8.19
CA PRO A 327 -17.16 8.50 -7.22
C PRO A 327 -17.11 7.09 -7.82
N ARG A 328 -16.97 6.06 -6.98
CA ARG A 328 -16.89 4.67 -7.43
C ARG A 328 -18.16 4.17 -8.13
N ALA A 329 -19.32 4.73 -7.76
CA ALA A 329 -20.63 4.48 -8.34
C ALA A 329 -21.49 5.74 -8.21
N ALA A 330 -22.66 5.77 -8.85
CA ALA A 330 -23.59 6.88 -8.70
C ALA A 330 -23.91 7.07 -7.20
N PRO A 331 -23.56 8.21 -6.58
CA PRO A 331 -23.71 8.40 -5.15
C PRO A 331 -25.16 8.67 -4.77
N THR A 332 -25.51 8.43 -3.51
CA THR A 332 -26.69 9.08 -2.91
C THR A 332 -26.33 10.51 -2.55
N ILE A 333 -27.14 11.47 -3.01
CA ILE A 333 -26.97 12.88 -2.70
C ILE A 333 -27.91 13.29 -1.57
N THR A 334 -27.36 13.90 -0.52
CA THR A 334 -28.14 14.35 0.63
C THR A 334 -27.88 15.84 0.87
N TYR A 335 -28.94 16.60 1.04
CA TYR A 335 -28.85 18.00 1.45
C TYR A 335 -28.31 18.11 2.90
N VAL A 336 -27.35 19.00 3.12
CA VAL A 336 -26.74 19.22 4.43
C VAL A 336 -27.20 20.55 5.00
N SER A 337 -26.97 21.64 4.27
CA SER A 337 -27.30 22.99 4.71
C SER A 337 -27.30 23.97 3.54
N ASP A 338 -27.98 25.11 3.71
CA ASP A 338 -27.86 26.24 2.82
C ASP A 338 -26.55 27.00 3.12
N LEU A 339 -25.98 27.63 2.08
CA LEU A 339 -24.91 28.61 2.27
C LEU A 339 -25.46 29.90 2.89
N PRO A 340 -24.66 30.66 3.64
CA PRO A 340 -25.09 31.86 4.38
C PRO A 340 -25.73 32.98 3.53
N VAL A 341 -25.57 32.92 2.21
CA VAL A 341 -26.00 33.93 1.24
C VAL A 341 -27.31 33.57 0.53
N SER A 342 -28.01 32.53 0.97
CA SER A 342 -29.24 32.08 0.30
C SER A 342 -30.45 32.95 0.66
N SER A 343 -30.99 33.68 -0.31
CA SER A 343 -32.16 34.55 -0.18
C SER A 343 -33.02 34.52 -1.46
N GLY A 344 -34.32 34.79 -1.36
CA GLY A 344 -35.20 34.83 -2.53
C GLY A 344 -35.62 33.46 -3.09
N PHE A 345 -35.47 32.39 -2.31
CA PHE A 345 -35.89 31.02 -2.66
C PHE A 345 -36.77 30.41 -1.56
N ILE A 346 -37.62 29.45 -1.92
CA ILE A 346 -38.44 28.71 -0.96
C ILE A 346 -37.55 28.00 0.06
N GLY A 347 -37.86 28.07 1.35
CA GLY A 347 -37.06 27.50 2.45
C GLY A 347 -37.00 25.97 2.52
N THR A 348 -37.41 25.26 1.46
CA THR A 348 -37.29 23.81 1.36
C THR A 348 -35.90 23.40 0.86
N ALA A 349 -35.50 22.16 1.13
CA ALA A 349 -34.31 21.59 0.52
C ALA A 349 -34.40 21.63 -1.02
N PRO A 350 -33.28 21.86 -1.72
CA PRO A 350 -33.24 21.77 -3.18
C PRO A 350 -33.59 20.34 -3.65
N THR A 351 -34.18 20.24 -4.82
CA THR A 351 -34.39 18.94 -5.49
C THR A 351 -33.14 18.57 -6.27
N VAL A 352 -32.84 17.27 -6.30
CA VAL A 352 -31.68 16.70 -6.99
C VAL A 352 -32.14 15.68 -8.03
N ASP A 353 -31.57 15.76 -9.23
CA ASP A 353 -31.77 14.76 -10.29
C ASP A 353 -30.49 14.53 -11.10
N SER A 354 -30.60 13.70 -12.16
CA SER A 354 -29.52 13.43 -13.11
C SER A 354 -28.23 12.94 -12.44
N ILE A 355 -28.37 12.19 -11.34
CA ILE A 355 -27.25 11.72 -10.54
C ILE A 355 -26.48 10.67 -11.35
N SER A 356 -25.19 10.92 -11.52
CA SER A 356 -24.26 10.02 -12.22
C SER A 356 -22.94 9.95 -11.45
N VAL A 357 -21.92 9.27 -11.99
CA VAL A 357 -20.55 9.33 -11.45
C VAL A 357 -19.83 10.63 -11.82
N TYR A 358 -20.36 11.45 -12.73
CA TYR A 358 -19.72 12.69 -13.18
C TYR A 358 -20.21 13.92 -12.39
N GLY A 359 -21.44 13.84 -11.88
CA GLY A 359 -22.10 14.95 -11.22
C GLY A 359 -23.58 14.68 -11.06
N PHE A 360 -24.28 15.73 -10.68
CA PHE A 360 -25.74 15.78 -10.54
C PHE A 360 -26.23 17.18 -10.87
N ARG A 361 -27.53 17.35 -10.98
CA ARG A 361 -28.16 18.67 -11.06
C ARG A 361 -28.95 18.92 -9.78
N ALA A 362 -28.75 20.10 -9.19
CA ALA A 362 -29.56 20.58 -8.08
C ALA A 362 -30.32 21.83 -8.51
N TYR A 363 -31.57 21.94 -8.08
CA TYR A 363 -32.42 23.09 -8.38
C TYR A 363 -33.37 23.44 -7.25
N LYS A 364 -33.74 24.73 -7.20
CA LYS A 364 -34.63 25.29 -6.17
C LYS A 364 -35.60 26.27 -6.83
N GLN A 365 -36.81 26.35 -6.27
CA GLN A 365 -37.85 27.27 -6.73
C GLN A 365 -37.68 28.64 -6.08
N SER A 366 -37.68 29.70 -6.88
CA SER A 366 -37.60 31.08 -6.42
C SER A 366 -38.91 31.55 -5.78
N ASN A 367 -38.82 32.48 -4.83
CA ASN A 367 -39.96 33.24 -4.32
C ASN A 367 -40.02 34.72 -4.78
N ALA A 368 -38.92 35.39 -5.21
CA ALA A 368 -38.90 36.75 -5.83
C ALA A 368 -37.47 37.31 -6.10
N THR A 369 -37.34 38.41 -6.86
CA THR A 369 -36.11 39.22 -7.11
C THR A 369 -35.70 40.14 -5.94
N PRO A 370 -34.39 40.39 -5.67
CA PRO A 370 -33.18 39.70 -6.14
C PRO A 370 -32.87 38.47 -5.27
N SER A 371 -32.38 37.38 -5.88
CA SER A 371 -32.19 36.10 -5.19
C SER A 371 -30.78 35.56 -5.39
N GLN A 372 -30.32 34.87 -4.36
CA GLN A 372 -29.10 34.08 -4.41
C GLN A 372 -29.38 32.73 -3.76
N TRP A 373 -28.86 31.63 -4.30
CA TRP A 373 -28.90 30.35 -3.57
C TRP A 373 -27.64 29.55 -3.78
N GLY A 374 -27.24 28.87 -2.72
CA GLY A 374 -26.25 27.82 -2.73
C GLY A 374 -26.41 26.94 -1.51
N CYS A 375 -25.96 25.70 -1.59
CA CYS A 375 -26.08 24.74 -0.51
C CYS A 375 -24.88 23.81 -0.49
N VAL A 376 -24.67 23.17 0.65
CA VAL A 376 -23.77 22.05 0.82
C VAL A 376 -24.60 20.77 0.71
N MET A 377 -24.11 19.84 -0.08
CA MET A 377 -24.65 18.48 -0.18
C MET A 377 -23.54 17.48 0.10
N SER A 378 -23.90 16.31 0.64
CA SER A 378 -23.00 15.17 0.70
C SER A 378 -23.28 14.22 -0.46
N ALA A 379 -22.22 13.63 -1.00
CA ALA A 379 -22.27 12.58 -2.00
C ALA A 379 -21.68 11.31 -1.40
N ASN A 380 -22.52 10.30 -1.18
CA ASN A 380 -22.12 9.04 -0.55
C ASN A 380 -22.24 7.88 -1.54
N ALA A 381 -21.10 7.29 -1.88
CA ALA A 381 -20.96 6.11 -2.73
C ALA A 381 -20.26 4.97 -1.97
N ARG A 382 -20.50 4.80 -0.67
CA ARG A 382 -19.86 3.73 0.13
C ARG A 382 -20.37 2.32 -0.23
N LEU A 383 -19.67 1.29 0.25
CA LEU A 383 -19.91 -0.15 -0.02
C LEU A 383 -20.88 -0.79 0.97
#